data_AF-A0A939B510-F1
#
_entry.id   AF-A0A939B510-F1
#
_cell.length_a   1.000
_cell.length_b   1.000
_cell.length_c   1.000
_cell.angle_alpha   90.00
_cell.angle_beta   90.00
_cell.angle_gamma   90.00
#
_symmetry.space_group_name_H-M   'P 1'
#
loop_
_entity.id
_entity.type
_entity.pdbx_description
1 polymer ?
#
loop_
_entity_poly.entity_id
_entity_poly.type
_entity_poly.pdbx_seq_one_letter_code
_entity_poly.pdbx_strand_id
1 'polypeptide(L)'
;MKSMKVIIMEMLALVFGLSGCRNTGKQAQQDWSAVLPVPSAARITMDKLPEVLRNVQAGRTEFDFTGICSNGTDCIYFMQENGKFYIDFEAMSKEQLPYLDSLKRFAGEHGYPVVETTYNNIPVDYDHLEFAPVLSLKVNADIDSIVKVGQQIEQDIFRNDSRTVYEIVP
;
A
#
# COMPACT_ATOMS: atom_id res chain seq x y z
N MET A 1 34.71 29.99 -0.61
CA MET A 1 35.30 30.04 0.75
C MET A 1 34.20 29.77 1.78
N LYS A 2 34.57 29.15 2.92
CA LYS A 2 33.76 28.37 3.91
C LYS A 2 33.55 26.92 3.45
N SER A 3 34.57 26.05 3.58
CA SER A 3 35.15 25.43 4.80
C SER A 3 34.27 24.31 5.34
N MET A 4 34.58 23.11 4.85
CA MET A 4 34.12 21.80 5.27
C MET A 4 34.99 21.37 6.46
N LYS A 5 34.40 21.17 7.63
CA LYS A 5 35.10 20.69 8.83
C LYS A 5 35.02 19.17 8.89
N VAL A 6 36.14 18.52 8.56
CA VAL A 6 36.44 17.12 8.90
C VAL A 6 36.99 17.13 10.33
N ILE A 7 36.39 16.34 11.23
CA ILE A 7 36.94 16.10 12.57
C ILE A 7 37.41 14.65 12.63
N ILE A 8 38.62 14.55 13.16
CA ILE A 8 39.60 13.48 13.04
C ILE A 8 39.29 12.33 13.99
N MET A 9 39.53 11.13 13.46
CA MET A 9 39.67 9.84 14.11
C MET A 9 40.79 9.85 15.15
N GLU A 10 40.50 9.50 16.40
CA GLU A 10 41.52 8.99 17.33
C GLU A 10 41.04 7.72 18.02
N MET A 11 41.79 6.66 17.74
CA MET A 11 41.75 5.38 18.42
C MET A 11 42.53 5.48 19.73
N LEU A 12 41.92 5.06 20.83
CA LEU A 12 42.66 4.68 22.04
C LEU A 12 42.34 3.21 22.34
N ALA A 13 43.33 2.36 22.10
CA ALA A 13 43.32 0.96 22.50
C ALA A 13 44.22 0.78 23.74
N LEU A 14 44.01 -0.38 24.40
CA LEU A 14 44.79 -1.06 25.45
C LEU A 14 44.21 -0.86 26.88
N VAL A 15 44.07 -1.86 27.75
CA VAL A 15 44.38 -3.31 27.75
C VAL A 15 43.62 -3.99 28.91
N PHE A 16 43.34 -5.28 28.69
CA PHE A 16 42.90 -6.38 29.55
C PHE A 16 42.96 -6.26 31.10
N GLY A 17 41.91 -6.81 31.72
CA GLY A 17 41.96 -7.47 33.04
C GLY A 17 41.02 -8.68 33.06
N LEU A 18 41.60 -9.88 33.06
CA LEU A 18 40.93 -11.17 33.30
C LEU A 18 40.94 -11.50 34.79
N SER A 19 39.79 -11.93 35.35
CA SER A 19 39.59 -12.79 36.56
C SER A 19 38.08 -12.74 36.89
N GLY A 20 37.26 -13.78 37.05
CA GLY A 20 37.37 -15.23 37.06
C GLY A 20 36.16 -15.80 37.84
N CYS A 21 35.44 -16.79 37.26
CA CYS A 21 34.51 -17.79 37.86
C CYS A 21 33.25 -17.35 38.66
N ARG A 22 32.14 -18.11 38.77
CA ARG A 22 31.39 -19.11 37.98
C ARG A 22 30.09 -19.40 38.79
N ASN A 23 28.95 -19.54 38.10
CA ASN A 23 27.74 -20.33 38.43
C ASN A 23 26.69 -19.84 39.47
N THR A 24 25.50 -19.43 39.02
CA THR A 24 24.24 -20.23 38.94
C THR A 24 23.03 -19.29 38.97
N GLY A 25 22.02 -19.57 38.15
CA GLY A 25 20.72 -18.88 38.19
C GLY A 25 20.23 -18.41 36.83
N LYS A 26 19.78 -19.36 35.99
CA LYS A 26 18.97 -19.04 34.82
C LYS A 26 17.64 -18.45 35.31
N GLN A 27 17.46 -17.16 35.14
CA GLN A 27 16.16 -16.56 34.89
C GLN A 27 16.31 -15.75 33.61
N ALA A 28 15.78 -16.30 32.51
CA ALA A 28 15.60 -15.56 31.28
C ALA A 28 14.60 -14.44 31.60
N GLN A 29 15.12 -13.27 31.92
CA GLN A 29 14.34 -12.04 31.92
C GLN A 29 13.96 -11.83 30.47
N GLN A 30 12.68 -12.09 30.15
CA GLN A 30 12.10 -11.71 28.86
C GLN A 30 12.25 -10.20 28.75
N ASP A 31 13.26 -9.79 27.99
CA ASP A 31 13.37 -8.44 27.48
C ASP A 31 12.18 -8.23 26.55
N TRP A 32 11.12 -7.64 27.08
CA TRP A 32 10.11 -6.97 26.27
C TRP A 32 10.77 -5.69 25.74
N SER A 33 11.73 -5.85 24.83
CA SER A 33 12.16 -4.77 23.97
C SER A 33 10.88 -4.30 23.29
N ALA A 34 10.49 -3.07 23.62
CA ALA A 34 9.24 -2.46 23.19
C ALA A 34 8.97 -2.79 21.71
N VAL A 35 7.98 -3.64 21.46
CA VAL A 35 7.36 -3.73 20.15
C VAL A 35 6.80 -2.34 19.90
N LEU A 36 7.54 -1.53 19.17
CA LEU A 36 7.03 -0.27 18.66
C LEU A 36 5.73 -0.64 17.93
N PRO A 37 4.58 -0.05 18.31
CA PRO A 37 3.35 -0.33 17.60
C PRO A 37 3.60 0.03 16.14
N VAL A 38 3.44 -0.96 15.26
CA VAL A 38 3.42 -0.75 13.81
C VAL A 38 2.43 0.40 13.59
N PRO A 39 2.81 1.47 12.86
CA PRO A 39 1.87 2.54 12.57
C PRO A 39 0.65 1.91 11.91
N SER A 40 -0.50 1.97 12.59
CA SER A 40 -1.76 1.52 12.00
C SER A 40 -1.96 2.29 10.71
N ALA A 41 -2.28 1.59 9.62
CA ALA A 41 -2.71 2.24 8.39
C ALA A 41 -3.84 3.22 8.71
N ALA A 42 -3.84 4.40 8.07
CA ALA A 42 -4.90 5.37 8.27
C ALA A 42 -6.23 4.75 7.82
N ARG A 43 -7.28 4.89 8.64
CA ARG A 43 -8.60 4.32 8.35
C ARG A 43 -9.58 5.43 8.02
N ILE A 44 -10.30 5.27 6.91
CA ILE A 44 -11.22 6.27 6.40
C ILE A 44 -12.55 5.67 5.96
N THR A 45 -13.58 6.51 5.93
CA THR A 45 -14.79 6.29 5.13
C THR A 45 -14.65 7.00 3.78
N MET A 46 -15.46 6.60 2.79
CA MET A 46 -15.36 7.11 1.40
C MET A 46 -15.43 8.65 1.31
N ASP A 47 -16.11 9.35 2.22
CA ASP A 47 -16.18 10.81 2.25
C ASP A 47 -14.83 11.51 2.50
N LYS A 48 -13.83 10.80 3.03
CA LYS A 48 -12.47 11.33 3.24
C LYS A 48 -11.51 11.08 2.09
N LEU A 49 -11.85 10.16 1.18
CA LEU A 49 -11.00 9.84 0.03
C LEU A 49 -10.61 11.07 -0.82
N PRO A 50 -11.51 12.06 -1.08
CA PRO A 50 -11.11 13.27 -1.82
C PRO A 50 -9.93 14.03 -1.18
N GLU A 51 -9.84 14.04 0.15
CA GLU A 51 -8.72 14.71 0.85
C GLU A 51 -7.42 13.93 0.68
N VAL A 52 -7.48 12.60 0.76
CA VAL A 52 -6.33 11.73 0.52
C VAL A 52 -5.81 11.93 -0.90
N LEU A 53 -6.68 11.90 -1.91
CA LEU A 53 -6.29 12.10 -3.31
C LEU A 53 -5.76 13.51 -3.58
N ARG A 54 -6.23 14.55 -2.86
CA ARG A 54 -5.64 15.89 -2.95
C ARG A 54 -4.20 15.92 -2.43
N ASN A 55 -3.88 15.13 -1.40
CA ASN A 55 -2.51 15.02 -0.90
C ASN A 55 -1.59 14.28 -1.88
N VAL A 56 -2.09 13.21 -2.52
CA VAL A 56 -1.40 12.54 -3.63
C VAL A 56 -1.14 13.53 -4.78
N GLN A 57 -2.19 14.21 -5.25
CA GLN A 57 -2.09 15.19 -6.33
C GLN A 57 -1.11 16.33 -6.06
N ALA A 58 -0.98 16.73 -4.80
CA ALA A 58 -0.07 17.79 -4.37
C ALA A 58 1.37 17.30 -4.10
N GLY A 59 1.68 16.02 -4.32
CA GLY A 59 3.00 15.43 -4.05
C GLY A 59 3.36 15.42 -2.56
N ARG A 60 2.37 15.28 -1.68
CA ARG A 60 2.55 15.26 -0.21
C ARG A 60 2.64 13.85 0.37
N THR A 61 2.51 12.84 -0.48
CA THR A 61 2.64 11.41 -0.15
C THR A 61 3.96 10.89 -0.71
N GLU A 62 4.41 9.74 -0.20
CA GLU A 62 5.63 9.07 -0.71
C GLU A 62 5.46 8.60 -2.16
N PHE A 63 4.25 8.12 -2.49
CA PHE A 63 3.89 7.63 -3.81
C PHE A 63 2.94 8.60 -4.52
N ASP A 64 2.94 8.55 -5.85
CA ASP A 64 2.00 9.24 -6.73
C ASP A 64 0.67 8.48 -6.89
N PHE A 65 0.38 7.59 -5.95
CA PHE A 65 -0.87 6.84 -5.88
C PHE A 65 -1.20 6.49 -4.42
N THR A 66 -2.39 5.95 -4.23
CA THR A 66 -2.83 5.36 -2.95
C THR A 66 -3.96 4.38 -3.21
N GLY A 67 -4.08 3.35 -2.40
CA GLY A 67 -5.22 2.43 -2.42
C GLY A 67 -6.13 2.56 -1.23
N ILE A 68 -7.35 2.07 -1.40
CA ILE A 68 -8.27 1.77 -0.31
C ILE A 68 -8.50 0.27 -0.26
N CYS A 69 -8.56 -0.32 0.94
CA CYS A 69 -8.87 -1.74 1.11
C CYS A 69 -9.74 -1.96 2.35
N SER A 70 -10.74 -2.83 2.30
CA SER A 70 -11.64 -3.05 3.45
C SER A 70 -11.60 -4.47 4.01
N ASN A 71 -11.49 -5.47 3.12
CA ASN A 71 -11.49 -6.90 3.46
C ASN A 71 -10.18 -7.60 3.05
N GLY A 72 -9.14 -6.85 2.71
CA GLY A 72 -7.83 -7.36 2.29
C GLY A 72 -7.76 -7.89 0.86
N THR A 73 -8.90 -8.03 0.19
CA THR A 73 -9.02 -8.62 -1.16
C THR A 73 -9.74 -7.71 -2.15
N ASP A 74 -10.36 -6.64 -1.65
CA ASP A 74 -11.12 -5.64 -2.39
C ASP A 74 -10.34 -4.34 -2.57
N CYS A 75 -9.00 -4.43 -2.61
CA CYS A 75 -8.17 -3.25 -2.70
C CYS A 75 -8.20 -2.66 -4.12
N ILE A 76 -8.49 -1.37 -4.26
CA ILE A 76 -8.33 -0.61 -5.51
C ILE A 76 -7.36 0.54 -5.32
N TYR A 77 -6.55 0.81 -6.35
CA TYR A 77 -5.48 1.80 -6.33
C TYR A 77 -5.80 2.98 -7.23
N PHE A 78 -5.80 4.18 -6.66
CA PHE A 78 -6.00 5.44 -7.36
C PHE A 78 -4.65 5.98 -7.83
N MET A 79 -4.34 5.68 -9.09
CA MET A 79 -3.07 6.02 -9.71
C MET A 79 -3.14 7.41 -10.33
N GLN A 80 -2.14 8.27 -10.07
CA GLN A 80 -2.08 9.60 -10.67
C GLN A 80 -1.16 9.61 -11.90
N GLU A 81 -1.64 10.20 -12.99
CA GLU A 81 -0.82 10.52 -14.16
C GLU A 81 -1.27 11.87 -14.73
N ASN A 82 -0.32 12.79 -14.94
CA ASN A 82 -0.59 14.13 -15.52
C ASN A 82 -1.72 14.91 -14.81
N GLY A 83 -1.84 14.74 -13.48
CA GLY A 83 -2.86 15.41 -12.67
C GLY A 83 -4.28 14.82 -12.80
N LYS A 84 -4.42 13.68 -13.48
CA LYS A 84 -5.66 12.90 -13.59
C LYS A 84 -5.46 11.54 -12.92
N PHE A 85 -6.57 10.90 -12.58
CA PHE A 85 -6.57 9.61 -11.89
C PHE A 85 -7.17 8.50 -12.77
N TYR A 86 -6.63 7.30 -12.58
CA TYR A 86 -7.15 6.03 -13.05
C TYR A 86 -7.16 5.01 -11.90
N ILE A 87 -7.80 3.86 -12.09
CA ILE A 87 -7.93 2.84 -11.05
C ILE A 87 -7.23 1.55 -11.50
N ASP A 88 -6.34 1.04 -10.66
CA ASP A 88 -5.71 -0.27 -10.85
C ASP A 88 -6.26 -1.27 -9.82
N PHE A 89 -6.39 -2.52 -10.26
CA PHE A 89 -6.71 -3.67 -9.41
C PHE A 89 -5.73 -4.80 -9.71
N GLU A 90 -5.00 -5.25 -8.69
CA GLU A 90 -4.09 -6.40 -8.78
C GLU A 90 -4.73 -7.61 -8.09
N ALA A 91 -4.84 -8.73 -8.81
CA ALA A 91 -5.35 -9.97 -8.23
C ALA A 91 -4.22 -10.79 -7.62
N MET A 92 -3.84 -10.53 -6.38
CA MET A 92 -2.76 -11.24 -5.68
C MET A 92 -3.15 -12.65 -5.22
N SER A 93 -4.43 -12.91 -4.96
CA SER A 93 -4.96 -14.21 -4.55
C SER A 93 -6.01 -14.75 -5.52
N LYS A 94 -6.25 -16.06 -5.47
CA LYS A 94 -7.13 -16.79 -6.38
C LYS A 94 -8.58 -16.33 -6.27
N GLU A 95 -9.01 -15.93 -5.08
CA GLU A 95 -10.34 -15.37 -4.83
C GLU A 95 -10.55 -13.99 -5.49
N GLN A 96 -9.48 -13.28 -5.83
CA GLN A 96 -9.56 -11.98 -6.50
C GLN A 96 -9.70 -12.11 -8.03
N LEU A 97 -9.34 -13.25 -8.62
CA LEU A 97 -9.39 -13.45 -10.07
C LEU A 97 -10.79 -13.17 -10.68
N PRO A 98 -11.92 -13.59 -10.08
CA PRO A 98 -13.25 -13.25 -10.59
C PRO A 98 -13.58 -11.74 -10.60
N TYR A 99 -12.88 -10.92 -9.80
CA TYR A 99 -13.07 -9.47 -9.83
C TYR A 99 -12.50 -8.84 -11.09
N LEU A 100 -11.48 -9.43 -11.71
CA LEU A 100 -10.94 -8.95 -13.00
C LEU A 100 -12.04 -8.93 -14.07
N ASP A 101 -12.81 -10.02 -14.19
CA ASP A 101 -13.91 -10.11 -15.16
C ASP A 101 -15.05 -9.13 -14.83
N SER A 102 -15.36 -8.98 -13.54
CA SER A 102 -16.38 -8.04 -13.08
C SER A 102 -15.99 -6.59 -13.38
N LEU A 103 -14.72 -6.23 -13.16
CA LEU A 103 -14.17 -4.92 -13.45
C LEU A 103 -14.07 -4.65 -14.96
N LYS A 104 -13.69 -5.65 -15.77
CA LYS A 104 -13.71 -5.53 -17.24
C LYS A 104 -15.12 -5.24 -17.76
N ARG A 105 -16.12 -5.95 -17.24
CA ARG A 105 -17.53 -5.69 -17.59
C ARG A 105 -17.96 -4.29 -17.16
N PHE A 106 -17.69 -3.90 -15.91
CA PHE A 106 -17.98 -2.56 -15.40
C PHE A 106 -17.35 -1.48 -16.28
N ALA A 107 -16.07 -1.63 -16.62
CA ALA A 107 -15.38 -0.69 -17.51
C ALA A 107 -16.04 -0.62 -18.90
N GLY A 108 -16.45 -1.77 -19.46
CA GLY A 108 -17.17 -1.83 -20.74
C GLY A 108 -18.54 -1.15 -20.70
N GLU A 109 -19.32 -1.35 -19.64
CA GLU A 109 -20.65 -0.72 -19.45
C GLU A 109 -20.56 0.80 -19.32
N HIS A 110 -19.46 1.30 -18.76
CA HIS A 110 -19.22 2.73 -18.54
C HIS A 110 -18.33 3.38 -19.61
N GLY A 111 -17.83 2.62 -20.59
CA GLY A 111 -16.98 3.12 -21.67
C GLY A 111 -15.56 3.52 -21.22
N TYR A 112 -15.06 2.95 -20.13
CA TYR A 112 -13.70 3.18 -19.66
C TYR A 112 -12.71 2.26 -20.42
N PRO A 113 -11.67 2.80 -21.05
CA PRO A 113 -10.61 1.96 -21.63
C PRO A 113 -9.92 1.14 -20.54
N VAL A 114 -9.57 -0.11 -20.86
CA VAL A 114 -8.83 -0.99 -19.96
C VAL A 114 -7.46 -1.34 -20.53
N VAL A 115 -6.48 -1.48 -19.65
CA VAL A 115 -5.14 -1.99 -19.96
C VAL A 115 -4.86 -3.15 -19.02
N GLU A 116 -4.41 -4.27 -19.57
CA GLU A 116 -3.94 -5.43 -18.79
C GLU A 116 -2.41 -5.38 -18.70
N THR A 117 -1.89 -5.55 -17.50
CA THR A 117 -0.45 -5.48 -17.21
C THR A 117 -0.11 -6.33 -15.98
N THR A 118 1.08 -6.15 -15.42
CA THR A 118 1.52 -6.74 -14.16
C THR A 118 2.56 -5.84 -13.50
N TYR A 119 2.66 -5.91 -12.17
CA TYR A 119 3.75 -5.29 -11.41
C TYR A 119 4.89 -6.26 -11.09
N ASN A 120 4.88 -7.45 -11.69
CA ASN A 120 5.84 -8.53 -11.46
C ASN A 120 5.79 -9.11 -10.04
N ASN A 121 4.68 -8.92 -9.31
CA ASN A 121 4.45 -9.56 -8.03
C ASN A 121 4.09 -11.03 -8.25
N ILE A 122 4.58 -11.92 -7.38
CA ILE A 122 4.26 -13.33 -7.43
C ILE A 122 2.93 -13.56 -6.69
N PRO A 123 1.93 -14.22 -7.31
CA PRO A 123 0.68 -14.53 -6.65
C PRO A 123 0.83 -15.39 -5.39
N VAL A 124 -0.09 -15.23 -4.45
CA VAL A 124 -0.01 -15.90 -3.14
C VAL A 124 -0.40 -17.38 -3.23
N ASP A 125 -1.43 -17.73 -3.99
CA ASP A 125 -2.08 -19.05 -3.92
C ASP A 125 -2.58 -19.58 -5.28
N TYR A 126 -2.02 -19.09 -6.38
CA TYR A 126 -2.19 -19.66 -7.72
C TYR A 126 -0.89 -19.58 -8.54
N ASP A 127 -0.67 -20.55 -9.42
CA ASP A 127 0.63 -20.78 -10.09
C ASP A 127 0.53 -20.86 -11.63
N HIS A 128 -0.67 -20.75 -12.18
CA HIS A 128 -0.91 -20.78 -13.63
C HIS A 128 -0.48 -19.49 -14.35
N LEU A 129 -0.09 -18.45 -13.60
CA LEU A 129 0.50 -17.21 -14.10
C LEU A 129 1.81 -16.95 -13.35
N GLU A 130 2.83 -16.47 -14.06
CA GLU A 130 4.13 -16.12 -13.45
C GLU A 130 4.01 -14.92 -12.50
N PHE A 131 3.20 -13.92 -12.89
CA PHE A 131 2.97 -12.71 -12.11
C PHE A 131 1.49 -12.43 -11.93
N ALA A 132 1.15 -11.73 -10.86
CA ALA A 132 -0.21 -11.28 -10.60
C ALA A 132 -0.68 -10.33 -11.71
N PRO A 133 -1.87 -10.55 -12.28
CA PRO A 133 -2.41 -9.68 -13.30
C PRO A 133 -2.94 -8.40 -12.65
N VAL A 134 -2.67 -7.29 -13.32
CA VAL A 134 -3.19 -5.97 -12.99
C VAL A 134 -4.13 -5.53 -14.10
N LEU A 135 -5.31 -5.06 -13.71
CA LEU A 135 -6.25 -4.41 -14.61
C LEU A 135 -6.31 -2.91 -14.29
N SER A 136 -5.89 -2.10 -15.26
CA SER A 136 -6.00 -0.64 -15.18
C SER A 136 -7.24 -0.14 -15.91
N LEU A 137 -8.17 0.47 -15.19
CA LEU A 137 -9.30 1.21 -15.73
C LEU A 137 -8.86 2.66 -15.99
N LYS A 138 -8.59 3.01 -17.24
CA LYS A 138 -8.07 4.32 -17.66
C LYS A 138 -9.19 5.38 -17.73
N VAL A 139 -9.82 5.64 -16.59
CA VAL A 139 -10.94 6.61 -16.44
C VAL A 139 -10.53 8.04 -16.82
N ASN A 140 -9.27 8.43 -16.55
CA ASN A 140 -8.71 9.77 -16.83
C ASN A 140 -9.55 10.90 -16.21
N ALA A 141 -9.77 10.80 -14.90
CA ALA A 141 -10.73 11.63 -14.17
C ALA A 141 -10.07 12.63 -13.20
N ASP A 142 -10.80 13.69 -12.84
CA ASP A 142 -10.47 14.49 -11.66
C ASP A 142 -10.86 13.77 -10.36
N ILE A 143 -10.51 14.37 -9.21
CA ILE A 143 -10.73 13.77 -7.88
C ILE A 143 -12.22 13.49 -7.64
N ASP A 144 -13.11 14.44 -7.91
CA ASP A 144 -14.53 14.27 -7.62
C ASP A 144 -15.15 13.16 -8.48
N SER A 145 -14.68 13.02 -9.71
CA SER A 145 -15.16 12.00 -10.64
C SER A 145 -14.58 10.62 -10.34
N ILE A 146 -13.27 10.52 -10.04
CA ILE A 146 -12.66 9.22 -9.74
C ILE A 146 -13.16 8.64 -8.42
N VAL A 147 -13.46 9.49 -7.42
CA VAL A 147 -14.05 9.04 -6.15
C VAL A 147 -15.42 8.41 -6.37
N LYS A 148 -16.23 8.97 -7.28
CA LYS A 148 -17.53 8.36 -7.64
C LYS A 148 -17.35 7.01 -8.31
N VAL A 149 -16.38 6.87 -9.22
CA VAL A 149 -16.10 5.59 -9.88
C VAL A 149 -15.61 4.56 -8.86
N GLY A 150 -14.68 4.94 -7.98
CA GLY A 150 -14.23 4.09 -6.88
C GLY A 150 -15.40 3.65 -6.01
N GLN A 151 -16.26 4.58 -5.59
CA GLN A 151 -17.47 4.27 -4.82
C GLN A 151 -18.42 3.30 -5.54
N GLN A 152 -18.60 3.43 -6.85
CA GLN A 152 -19.42 2.50 -7.63
C GLN A 152 -18.82 1.10 -7.69
N ILE A 153 -17.50 0.99 -7.91
CA ILE A 153 -16.78 -0.29 -7.89
C ILE A 153 -16.95 -0.98 -6.52
N GLU A 154 -16.71 -0.22 -5.44
CA GLU A 154 -16.86 -0.70 -4.07
C GLU A 154 -18.27 -1.27 -3.80
N GLN A 155 -19.31 -0.59 -4.29
CA GLN A 155 -20.71 -0.99 -4.08
C GLN A 155 -21.14 -2.15 -4.98
N ASP A 156 -20.86 -2.05 -6.27
CA ASP A 156 -21.43 -2.93 -7.29
C ASP A 156 -20.64 -4.22 -7.46
N ILE A 157 -19.32 -4.16 -7.25
CA ILE A 157 -18.41 -5.30 -7.41
C ILE A 157 -18.08 -5.91 -6.06
N PHE A 158 -17.57 -5.10 -5.11
CA PHE A 158 -17.11 -5.62 -3.81
C PHE A 158 -18.20 -5.68 -2.73
N ARG A 159 -19.41 -5.17 -3.02
CA ARG A 159 -20.57 -5.20 -2.11
C ARG A 159 -20.35 -4.46 -0.79
N ASN A 160 -19.48 -3.46 -0.80
CA ASN A 160 -19.26 -2.54 0.29
C ASN A 160 -20.37 -1.47 0.35
N ASP A 161 -20.56 -0.84 1.52
CA ASP A 161 -21.60 0.18 1.74
C ASP A 161 -21.01 1.50 2.26
N SER A 162 -21.86 2.52 2.46
CA SER A 162 -21.41 3.86 2.88
C SER A 162 -20.78 3.92 4.27
N ARG A 163 -20.91 2.85 5.07
CA ARG A 163 -20.31 2.69 6.40
C ARG A 163 -19.03 1.86 6.36
N THR A 164 -18.67 1.29 5.21
CA THR A 164 -17.42 0.55 5.07
C THR A 164 -16.25 1.45 5.44
N VAL A 165 -15.38 0.92 6.29
CA VAL A 165 -14.14 1.57 6.71
C VAL A 165 -13.00 0.95 5.93
N TYR A 166 -12.28 1.78 5.22
CA TYR A 166 -11.15 1.42 4.39
C TYR A 166 -9.83 1.74 5.09
N GLU A 167 -8.86 0.85 4.96
CA GLU A 167 -7.46 1.13 5.21
C GLU A 167 -6.86 1.83 3.98
N ILE A 168 -6.10 2.90 4.22
CA ILE A 168 -5.27 3.53 3.20
C ILE A 168 -4.00 2.70 3.05
N VAL A 169 -3.77 2.19 1.85
CA VAL A 169 -2.59 1.40 1.51
C VAL A 169 -1.75 2.12 0.47
N PRO A 170 -0.41 2.00 0.54
CA PRO A 170 0.46 2.33 -0.59
C PRO A 170 0.40 1.23 -1.65
#